data_AF-A0A535RUI9-F1
#
_entry.id   AF-A0A535RUI9-F1
#
_cell.length_a   1.000
_cell.length_b   1.000
_cell.length_c   1.000
_cell.angle_alpha   90.00
_cell.angle_beta   90.00
_cell.angle_gamma   90.00
#
_symmetry.space_group_name_H-M   'P 1'
#
loop_
_entity.id
_entity.type
_entity.pdbx_description
1 polymer ?
#
loop_
_entity_poly.entity_id
_entity_poly.type
_entity_poly.pdbx_seq_one_letter_code
_entity_poly.pdbx_strand_id
1 'polypeptide(L)'
;MREELATGERLLWDGRPSVARYVFTPATLFLSLFFLLFFTLPFVTFLASPTSSRQDTVFFIFFPLLVLGFFLLPALVPVWLEATRTHYVLTDRRAVIHGWRREAEV
;
A
#
# COMPACT_ATOMS: atom_id res chain seq x y z
N MET A 1 -24.09 -7.24 1.35
CA MET A 1 -23.59 -7.08 2.74
C MET A 1 -24.68 -7.20 3.81
N ARG A 2 -25.97 -6.93 3.54
CA ARG A 2 -27.08 -7.36 4.43
C ARG A 2 -27.52 -8.82 4.22
N GLU A 3 -26.99 -9.49 3.21
CA GLU A 3 -27.39 -10.86 2.82
C GLU A 3 -26.69 -11.98 3.62
N GLU A 4 -25.68 -11.66 4.44
CA GLU A 4 -24.97 -12.66 5.28
C GLU A 4 -25.39 -12.64 6.76
N LEU A 5 -26.29 -11.74 7.15
CA LEU A 5 -26.87 -11.73 8.50
C LEU A 5 -27.94 -12.83 8.56
N ALA A 6 -27.75 -13.79 9.48
CA ALA A 6 -28.78 -14.80 9.70
C ALA A 6 -30.06 -14.10 10.16
N THR A 7 -31.22 -14.66 9.80
CA THR A 7 -32.51 -14.02 10.07
C THR A 7 -32.69 -13.76 11.57
N GLY A 8 -32.67 -12.48 11.97
CA GLY A 8 -32.78 -12.03 13.36
C GLY A 8 -31.47 -11.57 14.03
N GLU A 9 -30.34 -11.63 13.34
CA GLU A 9 -29.07 -11.08 13.86
C GLU A 9 -29.02 -9.57 13.79
N ARG A 10 -28.48 -8.96 14.86
CA ARG A 10 -28.33 -7.51 14.94
C ARG A 10 -26.87 -7.13 14.68
N LEU A 11 -26.67 -6.30 13.67
CA LEU A 11 -25.39 -5.66 13.41
C LEU A 11 -25.05 -4.70 14.58
N LEU A 12 -23.95 -4.97 15.28
CA LEU A 12 -23.43 -4.11 16.33
C LEU A 12 -22.41 -3.11 15.78
N TRP A 13 -21.54 -3.57 14.87
CA TRP A 13 -20.48 -2.74 14.30
C TRP A 13 -20.05 -3.23 12.91
N ASP A 14 -19.74 -2.28 12.05
CA ASP A 14 -19.15 -2.48 10.72
C ASP A 14 -17.93 -1.57 10.62
N GLY A 15 -16.80 -2.14 10.20
CA GLY A 15 -15.62 -1.35 9.89
C GLY A 15 -14.72 -1.97 8.85
N ARG A 16 -13.96 -1.10 8.18
CA ARG A 16 -12.88 -1.46 7.26
C ARG A 16 -11.52 -1.13 7.88
N PRO A 17 -10.47 -1.92 7.59
CA PRO A 17 -9.12 -1.57 8.01
C PRO A 17 -8.66 -0.27 7.34
N SER A 18 -7.96 0.59 8.10
CA SER A 18 -7.43 1.83 7.56
C SER A 18 -6.15 1.58 6.77
N VAL A 19 -6.20 1.81 5.45
CA VAL A 19 -5.05 1.67 4.53
C VAL A 19 -3.85 2.49 5.02
N ALA A 20 -4.09 3.70 5.52
CA ALA A 20 -3.05 4.61 6.00
C ALA A 20 -2.15 3.98 7.08
N ARG A 21 -2.73 3.19 7.99
CA ARG A 21 -1.96 2.56 9.08
C ARG A 21 -0.97 1.50 8.57
N TYR A 22 -1.27 0.89 7.42
CA TYR A 22 -0.39 -0.07 6.77
C TYR A 22 0.60 0.57 5.78
N VAL A 23 0.34 1.80 5.32
CA VAL A 23 1.25 2.53 4.41
C VAL A 23 2.36 3.23 5.19
N PHE A 24 2.09 3.73 6.41
CA PHE A 24 3.09 4.39 7.26
C PHE A 24 3.86 3.40 8.15
N THR A 25 4.47 2.37 7.54
CA THR A 25 5.39 1.50 8.27
C THR A 25 6.79 2.11 8.33
N PRO A 26 7.62 1.74 9.33
CA PRO A 26 9.03 2.17 9.38
C PRO A 26 9.80 1.84 8.09
N ALA A 27 9.47 0.72 7.43
CA ALA A 27 10.09 0.32 6.18
C ALA A 27 9.74 1.27 5.02
N THR A 28 8.47 1.67 4.88
CA THR A 28 8.06 2.64 3.86
C THR A 28 8.63 4.04 4.12
N LEU A 29 8.72 4.46 5.39
CA LEU A 29 9.36 5.72 5.76
C LEU A 29 10.87 5.71 5.47
N PHE A 30 11.56 4.63 5.84
CA PHE A 30 12.98 4.45 5.54
C PHE A 30 13.23 4.48 4.03
N LEU A 31 12.45 3.72 3.26
CA LEU A 31 12.59 3.67 1.82
C LEU A 31 12.33 5.05 1.19
N SER A 32 11.29 5.75 1.62
CA SER A 32 10.98 7.11 1.13
C SER A 32 12.12 8.09 1.40
N LEU A 33 12.68 8.07 2.61
CA LEU A 33 13.82 8.92 2.98
C LEU A 33 15.10 8.53 2.24
N PHE A 34 15.35 7.23 2.09
CA PHE A 34 16.49 6.70 1.34
C PHE A 34 16.43 7.18 -0.11
N PHE A 35 15.28 7.04 -0.78
CA PHE A 35 15.08 7.52 -2.14
C PHE A 35 15.20 9.03 -2.24
N LEU A 36 14.59 9.78 -1.32
CA LEU A 36 14.70 11.23 -1.29
C LEU A 36 16.18 11.65 -1.24
N LEU A 37 16.98 11.06 -0.35
CA LEU A 37 18.38 11.43 -0.20
C LEU A 37 19.24 10.97 -1.38
N PHE A 38 19.08 9.71 -1.82
CA PHE A 38 19.93 9.12 -2.86
C PHE A 38 19.61 9.59 -4.26
N PHE A 39 18.37 9.97 -4.56
CA PHE A 39 17.98 10.40 -5.91
C PHE A 39 17.94 11.91 -6.09
N THR A 40 17.73 12.71 -5.04
CA THR A 40 17.68 14.18 -5.21
C THR A 40 19.03 14.77 -5.66
N LEU A 41 20.14 14.38 -5.02
CA LEU A 41 21.46 14.92 -5.35
C LEU A 41 21.87 14.60 -6.81
N PRO A 42 21.83 13.35 -7.28
CA PRO A 42 22.12 13.04 -8.69
C PRO A 42 21.16 13.73 -9.65
N PHE A 43 19.87 13.81 -9.31
CA PHE A 43 18.85 14.40 -10.17
C PHE A 43 19.06 15.91 -10.36
N VAL A 44 19.44 16.63 -9.30
CA VAL A 44 19.80 18.05 -9.40
C VAL A 44 21.05 18.25 -10.26
N THR A 45 22.07 17.40 -10.10
CA THR A 45 23.28 17.48 -10.93
C THR A 45 23.02 17.14 -12.40
N PHE A 46 22.08 16.22 -12.67
CA PHE A 46 21.61 15.89 -14.01
C PHE A 46 20.89 17.09 -14.65
N LEU A 47 19.96 17.73 -13.93
CA LEU A 47 19.24 18.93 -14.41
C LEU A 47 20.18 20.12 -14.67
N ALA A 48 21.25 20.25 -13.89
CA ALA A 48 22.23 21.32 -14.05
C ALA A 48 23.26 21.05 -15.16
N SER A 49 23.30 19.85 -15.73
CA SER A 49 24.31 19.47 -16.73
C SER A 49 23.87 19.82 -18.16
N PRO A 50 24.58 20.73 -18.86
CA PRO A 50 24.21 21.17 -20.21
C PRO A 50 24.50 20.14 -21.31
N THR A 51 25.18 19.04 -21.00
CA THR A 51 25.62 18.00 -21.95
C THR A 51 25.07 16.62 -21.61
N SER A 52 23.83 16.55 -21.11
CA SER A 52 23.19 15.29 -20.77
C SER A 52 22.95 14.45 -22.05
N SER A 53 23.53 13.26 -22.11
CA SER A 53 23.30 12.35 -23.23
C SER A 53 21.90 11.75 -23.12
N ARG A 54 21.32 11.29 -24.25
CA ARG A 54 20.01 10.63 -24.27
C ARG A 54 19.97 9.40 -23.33
N GLN A 55 21.12 8.74 -23.16
CA GLN A 55 21.27 7.56 -22.32
C GLN A 55 21.22 7.92 -20.83
N ASP A 56 21.84 9.04 -20.43
CA ASP A 56 21.78 9.57 -19.07
C ASP A 56 20.35 9.95 -18.70
N THR A 57 19.62 10.59 -19.61
CA THR A 57 18.20 10.96 -19.41
C THR A 57 17.33 9.74 -19.16
N VAL A 58 17.51 8.67 -19.95
CA VAL A 58 16.76 7.43 -19.76
C VAL A 58 17.11 6.81 -18.41
N PHE A 59 18.38 6.77 -18.03
CA PHE A 59 18.79 6.23 -16.75
C PHE A 59 18.19 7.02 -15.58
N PHE A 60 18.32 8.34 -15.55
CA PHE A 60 17.83 9.18 -14.45
C PHE A 60 16.31 9.26 -14.32
N ILE A 61 15.55 8.94 -15.37
CA ILE A 61 14.08 8.89 -15.31
C ILE A 61 13.60 7.47 -15.00
N PHE A 62 14.07 6.48 -15.74
CA PHE A 62 13.55 5.11 -15.65
C PHE A 62 14.13 4.32 -14.48
N PHE A 63 15.40 4.53 -14.11
CA PHE A 63 16.01 3.84 -12.99
C PHE A 63 15.26 4.12 -11.67
N PRO A 64 15.01 5.38 -11.25
CA PRO A 64 14.22 5.63 -10.04
C PRO A 64 12.82 5.03 -10.13
N LEU A 65 12.16 5.12 -11.29
CA LEU A 65 10.82 4.55 -11.48
C LEU A 65 10.82 3.02 -11.33
N LEU A 66 11.88 2.36 -11.85
CA LEU A 66 12.03 0.91 -11.79
C LEU A 66 12.36 0.46 -10.37
N VAL A 67 13.27 1.14 -9.66
CA VAL A 67 13.56 0.82 -8.25
C VAL A 67 12.33 1.13 -7.38
N LEU A 68 11.66 2.26 -7.59
CA LEU A 68 10.43 2.59 -6.87
C LEU A 68 9.36 1.54 -7.11
N GLY A 69 9.11 1.17 -8.37
CA GLY A 69 8.17 0.11 -8.72
C GLY A 69 8.55 -1.23 -8.11
N PHE A 70 9.80 -1.66 -8.24
CA PHE A 70 10.27 -2.95 -7.76
C PHE A 70 10.20 -3.09 -6.23
N PHE A 71 10.48 -2.02 -5.49
CA PHE A 71 10.47 -2.06 -4.02
C PHE A 71 9.13 -1.65 -3.40
N LEU A 72 8.39 -0.69 -3.95
CA LEU A 72 7.10 -0.27 -3.40
C LEU A 72 5.92 -1.10 -3.88
N LEU A 73 5.90 -1.59 -5.13
CA LEU A 73 4.73 -2.36 -5.60
C LEU A 73 4.51 -3.63 -4.78
N PRO A 74 5.53 -4.47 -4.49
CA PRO A 74 5.32 -5.68 -3.68
C PRO A 74 4.93 -5.37 -2.23
N ALA A 75 5.30 -4.20 -1.72
CA ALA A 75 4.95 -3.77 -0.37
C ALA A 75 3.52 -3.20 -0.28
N LEU A 76 3.10 -2.41 -1.28
CA LEU A 76 1.82 -1.70 -1.28
C LEU A 76 0.67 -2.51 -1.85
N VAL A 77 0.89 -3.29 -2.92
CA VAL A 77 -0.16 -4.05 -3.60
C VAL A 77 -0.88 -5.03 -2.67
N PRO A 78 -0.21 -5.92 -1.91
CA PRO A 78 -0.91 -6.84 -1.02
C PRO A 78 -1.65 -6.12 0.10
N VAL A 79 -1.06 -5.06 0.66
CA VAL A 79 -1.68 -4.21 1.68
C VAL A 79 -2.97 -3.55 1.15
N TRP A 80 -2.91 -3.01 -0.06
CA TRP A 80 -4.05 -2.34 -0.68
C TRP A 80 -5.16 -3.35 -1.03
N LEU A 81 -4.80 -4.52 -1.56
CA LEU A 81 -5.75 -5.61 -1.82
C LEU A 81 -6.40 -6.12 -0.53
N GLU A 82 -5.61 -6.29 0.54
CA GLU A 82 -6.13 -6.73 1.83
C GLU A 82 -7.03 -5.66 2.45
N ALA A 83 -6.65 -4.40 2.40
CA ALA A 83 -7.45 -3.33 3.00
C ALA A 83 -8.76 -3.04 2.23
N THR A 84 -8.78 -3.21 0.91
CA THR A 84 -9.99 -3.01 0.09
C THR A 84 -10.97 -4.17 0.16
N ARG A 85 -10.48 -5.38 0.44
CA ARG A 85 -11.28 -6.61 0.44
C ARG A 85 -11.54 -7.17 1.83
N THR A 86 -10.97 -6.58 2.88
CA THR A 86 -11.22 -7.01 4.26
C THR A 86 -12.33 -6.19 4.89
N HIS A 87 -13.33 -6.88 5.41
CA HIS A 87 -14.49 -6.33 6.09
C HIS A 87 -14.67 -7.02 7.44
N TYR A 88 -14.80 -6.22 8.49
CA TYR A 88 -15.06 -6.68 9.84
C TYR A 88 -16.52 -6.40 10.18
N VAL A 89 -17.28 -7.44 10.47
CA VAL A 89 -18.67 -7.34 10.88
C VAL A 89 -18.81 -7.96 12.26
N LEU A 90 -19.28 -7.17 13.23
CA LEU A 90 -19.59 -7.65 14.56
C LEU A 90 -21.11 -7.73 14.72
N THR A 91 -21.59 -8.92 15.05
CA THR A 91 -23.00 -9.18 15.37
C THR A 91 -23.15 -9.50 16.85
N ASP A 92 -24.39 -9.59 17.34
CA ASP A 92 -24.70 -10.01 18.71
C ASP A 92 -24.31 -11.46 19.03
N ARG A 93 -24.07 -12.29 18.01
CA ARG A 93 -23.77 -13.72 18.17
C ARG A 93 -22.37 -14.13 17.74
N ARG A 94 -21.80 -13.48 16.73
CA ARG A 94 -20.48 -13.83 16.17
C ARG A 94 -19.73 -12.63 15.61
N ALA A 95 -18.40 -12.75 15.59
CA ALA A 95 -17.53 -11.86 14.84
C ALA A 95 -17.17 -12.51 13.50
N VAL A 96 -17.52 -11.85 12.40
CA VAL A 96 -17.21 -12.33 11.04
C VAL A 96 -16.13 -11.44 10.44
N ILE A 97 -15.02 -12.07 10.05
CA ILE A 97 -13.93 -11.41 9.35
C ILE A 97 -13.90 -11.96 7.92
N HIS A 98 -14.42 -11.18 6.99
CA HIS A 98 -14.25 -11.48 5.56
C HIS A 98 -12.95 -10.85 5.11
N GLY A 99 -11.86 -11.62 5.03
CA GLY A 99 -10.58 -11.18 4.49
C GLY A 99 -10.26 -11.83 3.15
N TRP A 100 -9.45 -11.19 2.31
CA TRP A 100 -9.01 -11.72 1.01
C TRP A 100 -8.32 -13.10 1.11
N ARG A 101 -7.71 -13.41 2.26
CA ARG A 101 -6.90 -14.62 2.45
C ARG A 101 -7.47 -15.60 3.48
N ARG A 102 -8.39 -15.17 4.35
CA ARG A 102 -8.98 -15.99 5.42
C ARG A 102 -10.38 -15.49 5.75
N GLU A 103 -11.33 -16.42 5.75
CA GLU A 103 -12.61 -16.27 6.42
C GLU A 103 -12.44 -16.88 7.81
N ALA A 104 -12.65 -16.08 8.85
CA ALA A 104 -12.58 -16.56 10.23
C ALA A 104 -13.90 -16.18 10.92
N GLU A 105 -14.54 -17.20 11.49
CA GLU A 105 -15.73 -17.09 12.32
C GLU A 105 -15.30 -17.41 13.75
N VAL A 106 -15.54 -16.48 14.68
CA VAL A 106 -15.23 -16.62 16.11
C VAL A 106 -16.46 -16.25 16.94
#